data_AF-A0AA88YVB9-F1
#
_entry.id   AF-A0AA88YVB9-F1
#
_cell.length_a   1.000
_cell.length_b   1.000
_cell.length_c   1.000
_cell.angle_alpha   90.00
_cell.angle_beta   90.00
_cell.angle_gamma   90.00
#
_symmetry.space_group_name_H-M   'P 1'
#
loop_
_entity.id
_entity.type
_entity.pdbx_description
1 polymer ?
#
loop_
_entity_poly.entity_id
_entity_poly.type
_entity_poly.pdbx_seq_one_letter_code
_entity_poly.pdbx_strand_id
1 'polypeptide(L)'
;MERERQGNQRDQDDDAQRPIFNWICYKAHQAAEKALKARVLNNDANKLSGRSFTSHDLLNLAMFGHDELRQLAREFRDQVVPEHTAMRYPQNFTQGKIPTDMFEEKDAEKAIELAEKIIDIVDSEM
;
A
#
# COMPACT_ATOMS: atom_id res chain seq x y z
N MET A 1 20.70 5.80 -53.08
CA MET A 1 21.28 6.35 -51.84
C MET A 1 20.17 6.39 -50.80
N GLU A 2 20.02 5.25 -50.11
CA GLU A 2 19.12 5.04 -48.98
C GLU A 2 19.64 5.79 -47.75
N ARG A 3 18.89 6.73 -47.18
CA ARG A 3 19.04 7.18 -45.77
C ARG A 3 17.74 7.76 -45.20
N GLU A 4 16.63 7.05 -45.38
CA GLU A 4 15.40 7.31 -44.62
C GLU A 4 14.78 5.97 -44.26
N ARG A 5 15.12 5.44 -43.07
CA ARG A 5 14.46 4.31 -42.36
C ARG A 5 15.31 3.90 -41.16
N GLN A 6 15.47 4.80 -40.20
CA GLN A 6 15.69 4.41 -38.80
C GLN A 6 14.67 5.15 -37.95
N GLY A 7 13.40 5.01 -38.36
CA GLY A 7 12.26 5.38 -37.54
C GLY A 7 11.94 4.22 -36.63
N ASN A 8 12.09 4.45 -35.33
CA ASN A 8 11.20 3.96 -34.30
C ASN A 8 10.81 2.47 -34.35
N GLN A 9 11.75 1.58 -34.04
CA GLN A 9 11.49 0.15 -33.80
C GLN A 9 11.59 -0.17 -32.30
N ARG A 10 10.82 0.55 -31.45
CA ARG A 10 10.67 0.23 -30.01
C ARG A 10 9.25 0.40 -29.47
N ASP A 11 8.26 0.63 -30.34
CA ASP A 11 6.87 0.90 -29.94
C ASP A 11 5.88 -0.13 -30.48
N GLN A 12 6.26 -1.42 -30.51
CA GLN A 12 5.32 -2.49 -30.87
C GLN A 12 5.51 -3.66 -29.91
N ASP A 13 4.43 -3.97 -29.18
CA ASP A 13 4.16 -5.20 -28.41
C ASP A 13 4.31 -5.22 -26.88
N ASP A 14 3.81 -4.20 -26.15
CA ASP A 14 3.61 -4.35 -24.69
C ASP A 14 2.36 -3.60 -24.15
N ASP A 15 1.33 -3.40 -24.98
CA ASP A 15 0.02 -2.84 -24.57
C ASP A 15 -0.88 -3.90 -23.90
N ALA A 16 -0.29 -4.99 -23.42
CA ALA A 16 -0.90 -5.77 -22.36
C ALA A 16 -0.82 -4.89 -21.11
N GLN A 17 -1.97 -4.40 -20.63
CA GLN A 17 -2.09 -3.67 -19.36
C GLN A 17 -1.42 -4.47 -18.25
N ARG A 18 -0.13 -4.27 -18.03
CA ARG A 18 0.61 -4.96 -16.97
C ARG A 18 -0.03 -4.50 -15.66
N PRO A 19 -0.40 -5.43 -14.76
CA PRO A 19 -0.97 -5.07 -13.48
C PRO A 19 -0.01 -4.13 -12.76
N ILE A 20 -0.50 -2.96 -12.36
CA ILE A 20 0.34 -1.98 -11.67
C ILE A 20 0.30 -2.30 -10.18
N PHE A 21 1.13 -3.26 -9.76
CA PHE A 21 1.11 -3.86 -8.41
C PHE A 21 1.26 -2.83 -7.29
N ASN A 22 2.07 -1.78 -7.49
CA ASN A 22 2.18 -0.70 -6.50
C ASN A 22 0.83 0.01 -6.24
N TRP A 23 -0.05 0.12 -7.24
CA TRP A 23 -1.41 0.66 -7.03
C TRP A 23 -2.31 -0.31 -6.27
N ILE A 24 -2.13 -1.62 -6.45
CA ILE A 24 -2.87 -2.64 -5.68
C ILE A 24 -2.44 -2.55 -4.22
N CYS A 25 -1.12 -2.58 -3.94
CA CYS A 25 -0.59 -2.40 -2.59
C CYS A 25 -1.07 -1.10 -1.95
N TYR A 26 -1.07 0.01 -2.72
CA TYR A 26 -1.51 1.31 -2.20
C TYR A 26 -2.99 1.30 -1.83
N LYS A 27 -3.85 0.71 -2.67
CA LYS A 27 -5.28 0.60 -2.38
C LYS A 27 -5.55 -0.29 -1.17
N ALA A 28 -4.86 -1.42 -1.05
CA ALA A 28 -4.95 -2.31 0.11
C ALA A 28 -4.52 -1.59 1.40
N HIS A 29 -3.40 -0.86 1.35
CA HIS A 29 -2.96 -0.02 2.47
C HIS A 29 -4.02 1.02 2.86
N GLN A 30 -4.58 1.76 1.91
CA GLN A 30 -5.62 2.75 2.18
C GLN A 30 -6.92 2.13 2.74
N ALA A 31 -7.24 0.90 2.35
CA ALA A 31 -8.40 0.18 2.89
C ALA A 31 -8.19 -0.18 4.36
N ALA A 32 -7.04 -0.79 4.69
CA ALA A 32 -6.65 -1.09 6.07
C ALA A 32 -6.56 0.18 6.94
N GLU A 33 -5.97 1.27 6.42
CA GLU A 33 -5.87 2.56 7.12
C GLU A 33 -7.26 3.08 7.54
N LYS A 34 -8.23 3.03 6.61
CA LYS A 34 -9.59 3.50 6.85
C LYS A 34 -10.33 2.62 7.85
N ALA A 35 -10.20 1.30 7.75
CA ALA A 35 -10.80 0.38 8.71
C ALA A 35 -10.28 0.66 10.13
N LEU A 36 -8.96 0.76 10.30
CA LEU A 36 -8.37 1.08 11.60
C LEU A 36 -8.83 2.44 12.12
N LYS A 37 -8.90 3.48 11.27
CA LYS A 37 -9.43 4.79 11.67
C LYS A 37 -10.90 4.72 12.08
N ALA A 38 -11.73 4.01 11.33
CA ALA A 38 -13.15 3.81 11.65
C ALA A 38 -13.32 3.14 13.01
N ARG A 39 -12.54 2.09 13.29
CA ARG A 39 -12.52 1.42 14.59
C ARG A 39 -12.20 2.38 15.74
N VAL A 40 -11.16 3.20 15.61
CA VAL A 40 -10.81 4.13 16.69
C VAL A 40 -11.91 5.19 16.88
N LEU A 41 -12.51 5.69 15.80
CA LEU A 41 -13.66 6.59 15.87
C LEU A 41 -14.88 5.94 16.55
N ASN A 42 -15.15 4.66 16.28
CA ASN A 42 -16.24 3.91 16.89
C ASN A 42 -16.03 3.71 18.40
N ASN A 43 -14.82 3.35 18.81
CA ASN A 43 -14.51 3.03 20.21
C ASN A 43 -14.38 4.27 21.10
N ASP A 44 -13.75 5.34 20.59
CA ASP A 44 -13.67 6.63 21.28
C ASP A 44 -13.13 7.68 20.31
N ALA A 45 -14.03 8.50 19.76
CA ALA A 45 -13.67 9.56 18.82
C ALA A 45 -12.62 10.55 19.39
N ASN A 46 -12.48 10.67 20.72
CA ASN A 46 -11.49 11.54 21.35
C ASN A 46 -10.09 10.90 21.48
N LYS A 47 -9.96 9.57 21.34
CA LYS A 47 -8.65 8.87 21.39
C LYS A 47 -7.79 9.14 20.16
N LEU A 48 -8.40 9.50 19.03
CA LEU A 48 -7.68 10.06 17.89
C LEU A 48 -7.31 11.52 18.19
N SER A 49 -6.32 11.73 19.05
CA SER A 49 -5.65 13.03 19.09
C SER A 49 -5.10 13.35 17.68
N GLY A 50 -5.05 14.63 17.30
CA GLY A 50 -4.80 15.07 15.93
C GLY A 50 -3.57 14.45 15.23
N ARG A 51 -2.58 13.96 15.99
CA ARG A 51 -1.38 13.28 15.45
C ARG A 51 -1.63 11.83 15.00
N SER A 52 -2.58 11.10 15.59
CA SER A 52 -2.95 9.75 15.12
C SER A 52 -3.93 9.80 13.95
N PHE A 53 -4.82 10.80 13.88
CA PHE A 53 -5.77 10.90 12.77
C PHE A 53 -5.10 11.20 11.43
N THR A 54 -4.05 12.03 11.45
CA THR A 54 -3.25 12.34 10.26
C THR A 54 -2.18 11.30 9.95
N SER A 55 -2.04 10.26 10.79
CA SER A 55 -1.10 9.17 10.54
C SER A 55 -1.57 8.33 9.35
N HIS A 56 -0.60 7.93 8.53
CA HIS A 56 -0.75 6.92 7.49
C HIS A 56 -0.04 5.61 7.86
N ASP A 57 0.61 5.57 9.02
CA ASP A 57 1.28 4.37 9.52
C ASP A 57 0.23 3.46 10.17
N LEU A 58 0.01 2.29 9.56
CA LEU A 58 -0.92 1.27 10.05
C LEU A 58 -0.59 0.83 11.48
N LEU A 59 0.69 0.76 11.87
CA LEU A 59 1.09 0.34 13.20
C LEU A 59 0.66 1.36 14.25
N ASN A 60 0.84 2.65 13.97
CA ASN A 60 0.38 3.73 14.83
C ASN A 60 -1.16 3.74 14.97
N LEU A 61 -1.89 3.36 13.92
CA LEU A 61 -3.35 3.27 13.96
C LEU A 61 -3.82 2.01 14.72
N ALA A 62 -3.13 0.89 14.57
CA ALA A 62 -3.42 -0.37 15.24
C ALA A 62 -3.05 -0.36 16.75
N MET A 63 -2.27 0.62 17.22
CA MET A 63 -1.91 0.74 18.64
C MET A 63 -3.11 0.78 19.58
N PHE A 64 -4.26 1.28 19.14
CA PHE A 64 -5.48 1.35 19.95
C PHE A 64 -6.34 0.07 19.88
N GLY A 65 -5.88 -0.94 19.13
CA GLY A 65 -6.54 -2.23 18.95
C GLY A 65 -5.86 -3.39 19.66
N HIS A 66 -6.35 -4.60 19.37
CA HIS A 66 -5.82 -5.86 19.89
C HIS A 66 -4.41 -6.15 19.34
N ASP A 67 -3.69 -7.04 20.01
CA ASP A 67 -2.32 -7.40 19.60
C ASP A 67 -2.28 -8.03 18.20
N GLU A 68 -3.34 -8.70 17.78
CA GLU A 68 -3.48 -9.24 16.43
C GLU A 68 -3.47 -8.14 15.35
N LEU A 69 -4.22 -7.05 15.53
CA LEU A 69 -4.20 -5.91 14.60
C LEU A 69 -2.81 -5.28 14.50
N ARG A 70 -2.09 -5.19 15.63
CA ARG A 70 -0.72 -4.66 15.66
C ARG A 70 0.24 -5.60 14.93
N GLN A 71 0.07 -6.91 15.09
CA GLN A 71 0.86 -7.91 14.41
C GLN A 71 0.65 -7.85 12.89
N LEU A 72 -0.61 -7.79 12.43
CA LEU A 72 -0.95 -7.64 11.01
C LEU A 72 -0.39 -6.33 10.42
N ALA A 73 -0.48 -5.22 11.16
CA ALA A 73 0.09 -3.94 10.72
C ALA A 73 1.62 -3.98 10.63
N ARG A 74 2.31 -4.67 11.55
CA ARG A 74 3.76 -4.90 11.46
C ARG A 74 4.10 -5.76 10.25
N GLU A 75 3.37 -6.84 10.03
CA GLU A 75 3.57 -7.71 8.86
C GLU A 75 3.38 -6.94 7.55
N PHE A 76 2.38 -6.04 7.47
CA PHE A 76 2.19 -5.20 6.29
C PHE A 76 3.41 -4.33 6.03
N ARG A 77 3.93 -3.68 7.08
CA ARG A 77 5.12 -2.83 6.99
C ARG A 77 6.37 -3.61 6.56
N ASP A 78 6.58 -4.77 7.16
CA ASP A 78 7.82 -5.54 6.99
C ASP A 78 7.83 -6.36 5.69
N GLN A 79 6.66 -6.83 5.23
CA GLN A 79 6.54 -7.72 4.07
C GLN A 79 6.07 -7.04 2.78
N VAL A 80 5.30 -5.94 2.88
CA VAL A 80 4.79 -5.23 1.69
C VAL A 80 5.63 -3.99 1.44
N VAL A 81 5.64 -3.06 2.41
CA VAL A 81 6.32 -1.78 2.22
C VAL A 81 6.52 -1.04 3.53
N PRO A 82 7.75 -0.59 3.84
CA PRO A 82 8.04 0.10 5.09
C PRO A 82 7.39 1.48 5.18
N GLU A 83 7.22 2.16 4.04
CA GLU A 83 6.67 3.52 3.95
C GLU A 83 5.65 3.63 2.82
N HIS A 84 4.41 4.00 3.16
CA HIS A 84 3.30 4.08 2.20
C HIS A 84 3.55 5.02 0.99
N THR A 85 4.48 5.97 1.12
CA THR A 85 4.86 6.89 0.04
C THR A 85 5.63 6.20 -1.08
N ALA A 86 6.34 5.10 -0.80
CA ALA A 86 7.11 4.34 -1.79
C ALA A 86 6.24 3.69 -2.87
N MET A 87 4.95 3.47 -2.58
CA MET A 87 3.98 2.96 -3.55
C MET A 87 3.55 4.00 -4.60
N ARG A 88 3.85 5.29 -4.37
CA ARG A 88 3.38 6.41 -5.20
C ARG A 88 4.50 7.28 -5.76
N TYR A 89 5.56 7.46 -4.99
CA TYR A 89 6.65 8.36 -5.34
C TYR A 89 7.97 7.59 -5.36
N PRO A 90 8.83 7.82 -6.39
CA PRO A 90 10.20 7.36 -6.35
C PRO A 90 10.86 7.83 -5.05
N GLN A 91 11.50 6.91 -4.34
CA GLN A 91 12.18 7.25 -3.09
C GLN A 91 13.58 7.76 -3.42
N ASN A 92 14.06 8.75 -2.67
CA ASN A 92 15.37 9.39 -2.94
C ASN A 92 16.55 8.41 -2.93
N PHE A 93 16.41 7.26 -2.28
CA PHE A 93 17.43 6.21 -2.16
C PHE A 93 17.29 5.08 -3.21
N THR A 94 16.21 5.04 -3.97
CA THR A 94 16.03 4.04 -5.04
C THR A 94 16.59 4.62 -6.34
N GLN A 95 17.87 4.37 -6.63
CA GLN A 95 18.57 4.87 -7.82
C GLN A 95 17.78 4.59 -9.11
N GLY A 96 17.04 5.59 -9.60
CA GLY A 96 16.33 5.55 -10.87
C GLY A 96 15.12 4.61 -10.95
N LYS A 97 14.73 3.92 -9.87
CA LYS A 97 13.56 3.05 -9.86
C LYS A 97 12.29 3.84 -9.59
N ILE A 98 11.24 3.59 -10.38
CA ILE A 98 9.90 4.09 -10.11
C ILE A 98 9.10 3.05 -9.31
N PRO A 99 8.00 3.43 -8.63
CA PRO A 99 7.21 2.48 -7.84
C PRO A 99 6.82 1.22 -8.62
N THR A 100 6.48 1.33 -9.91
CA THR A 100 6.14 0.16 -10.74
C THR A 100 7.27 -0.89 -10.81
N ASP A 101 8.53 -0.48 -10.68
CA ASP A 101 9.70 -1.38 -10.72
C ASP A 101 10.01 -2.05 -9.36
N MET A 102 9.31 -1.61 -8.31
CA MET A 102 9.60 -1.98 -6.92
C MET A 102 8.63 -3.02 -6.35
N PHE A 103 7.49 -3.25 -7.01
CA PHE A 103 6.42 -4.11 -6.52
C PHE A 103 6.11 -5.21 -7.53
N GLU A 104 6.00 -6.43 -7.02
CA GLU A 104 5.66 -7.63 -7.75
C GLU A 104 4.27 -8.14 -7.35
N GLU A 105 3.77 -9.15 -8.08
CA GLU A 105 2.47 -9.79 -7.81
C GLU A 105 2.35 -10.29 -6.38
N LYS A 106 3.39 -10.95 -5.85
CA LYS A 106 3.43 -11.46 -4.48
C LYS A 106 3.22 -10.35 -3.42
N ASP A 107 3.71 -9.14 -3.68
CA ASP A 107 3.59 -8.02 -2.74
C ASP A 107 2.14 -7.54 -2.73
N ALA A 108 1.50 -7.51 -3.91
CA ALA A 108 0.10 -7.17 -4.07
C ALA A 108 -0.84 -8.21 -3.44
N GLU A 109 -0.59 -9.50 -3.65
CA GLU A 109 -1.32 -10.59 -3.00
C GLU A 109 -1.20 -10.50 -1.48
N LYS A 110 0.02 -10.29 -0.97
CA LYS A 110 0.25 -10.14 0.47
C LYS A 110 -0.42 -8.89 1.04
N ALA A 111 -0.40 -7.79 0.30
CA ALA A 111 -1.08 -6.56 0.71
C ALA A 111 -2.58 -6.75 0.82
N ILE A 112 -3.20 -7.42 -0.15
CA ILE A 112 -4.63 -7.75 -0.12
C ILE A 112 -4.95 -8.65 1.08
N GLU A 113 -4.22 -9.76 1.23
CA GLU A 113 -4.44 -10.72 2.33
C GLU A 113 -4.40 -10.05 3.71
N LEU A 114 -3.38 -9.22 3.95
CA LEU A 114 -3.23 -8.52 5.23
C LEU A 114 -4.30 -7.44 5.42
N ALA A 115 -4.68 -6.72 4.37
CA ALA A 115 -5.73 -5.71 4.44
C ALA A 115 -7.09 -6.34 4.73
N GLU A 116 -7.43 -7.46 4.07
CA GLU A 116 -8.66 -8.22 4.31
C GLU A 116 -8.74 -8.68 5.76
N LYS A 117 -7.67 -9.29 6.30
CA LYS A 117 -7.63 -9.70 7.73
C LYS A 117 -7.84 -8.54 8.69
N ILE A 118 -7.23 -7.37 8.43
CA ILE A 118 -7.43 -6.18 9.25
C ILE A 118 -8.90 -5.72 9.19
N ILE A 119 -9.48 -5.70 7.99
CA ILE A 119 -10.88 -5.30 7.78
C ILE A 119 -11.82 -6.27 8.50
N ASP A 120 -11.64 -7.58 8.33
CA ASP A 120 -12.49 -8.61 8.94
C ASP A 120 -12.50 -8.51 10.48
N ILE A 121 -11.33 -8.28 11.09
CA ILE A 121 -11.24 -8.08 12.54
C ILE A 121 -11.98 -6.81 12.94
N VAL A 122 -11.75 -5.69 12.24
CA VAL A 122 -12.43 -4.42 12.54
C VAL A 122 -13.94 -4.56 12.40
N ASP A 123 -14.43 -5.17 11.32
CA ASP A 123 -15.85 -5.35 11.05
C ASP A 123 -16.52 -6.26 12.09
N SER A 124 -15.79 -7.24 12.64
CA SER A 124 -16.29 -8.09 13.72
C SER A 124 -16.43 -7.37 15.08
N GLU A 125 -15.80 -6.21 15.25
CA GLU A 125 -15.83 -5.38 16.46
C GLU A 125 -16.87 -4.24 16.40
N MET A 126 -17.53 -4.05 15.25
CA MET A 126 -18.53 -2.99 15.02
C MET A 126 -19.96 -3.48 15.26
#